data_AF-L8EZ76-F1
#
_entry.id   AF-L8EZ76-F1
#
_cell.length_a   1.000
_cell.length_b   1.000
_cell.length_c   1.000
_cell.angle_alpha   90.00
_cell.angle_beta   90.00
_cell.angle_gamma   90.00
#
_symmetry.space_group_name_H-M   'P 1'
#
loop_
_entity.id
_entity.type
_entity.pdbx_description
1 polymer ?
#
loop_
_entity_poly.entity_id
_entity_poly.type
_entity_poly.pdbx_seq_one_letter_code
_entity_poly.pdbx_strand_id
1 'polypeptide(L)'
;MTSHITMISFNFEQNGFGDRAERLRVLRRLRQYNPALVWRQEMPGAADHAKAVMYEAEDPEVGLGMRGWLGERSATAVFADMRLFTPVAEYPNPDAVMHLPPTAVGLQLNSAGRKSSPFIAVAGHCNYVSPAQRQMEAGWLSSFNDKTIRMPDGSRRKAYMIAGIDGNSYPHQATPGDVPLPNVQDIVDEPHRAHRSRRGPDGTDIMDQEPHAILEKAGVVDVAQHLAQAQGRRAGLAPTMPASVTHGPATRVDWVCASRHLLPAVYDCEVVDSEDESDHHYVVTRWDHDALADLLNRPRRLWPTFSSALHPPSGRGDRRARAGEPVRMARHPLGRGADPVPPADRALPQHTHGDRPQSAPRLPEAQAIVRSPQLLDQVCAAIGPRVAVEHSGLVLKWPGSTFAAPWHQDGINDRLQLATDRSVAAWLALTDTTPASGCLVVAPGTHVNGYRSPSTDLPNGASTASVALLAGQGVLMDIRLPHCSTTNQSGLVRVALSVHFVAPDGIRIRDGLSPGLVPVSGTGW
;
A
#
# COMPACT_ATOMS: atom_id res chain seq x y z
N MET A 1 11.92 -37.46 17.09
CA MET A 1 12.25 -36.02 17.14
C MET A 1 11.42 -35.36 16.07
N THR A 2 10.50 -34.47 16.45
CA THR A 2 9.74 -33.67 15.48
C THR A 2 10.72 -32.85 14.66
N SER A 3 10.62 -32.91 13.32
CA SER A 3 11.43 -32.07 12.47
C SER A 3 10.93 -30.62 12.61
N HIS A 4 11.83 -29.67 12.83
CA HIS A 4 11.47 -28.26 13.02
C HIS A 4 12.09 -27.39 11.95
N ILE A 5 11.41 -26.29 11.62
CA ILE A 5 11.89 -25.24 10.73
C ILE A 5 12.17 -24.01 11.59
N THR A 6 13.41 -23.53 11.57
CA THR A 6 13.80 -22.29 12.23
C THR A 6 13.78 -21.14 11.21
N MET A 7 13.12 -20.03 11.54
CA MET A 7 13.11 -18.82 10.70
C MET A 7 13.52 -17.61 11.54
N ILE A 8 14.38 -16.74 10.97
CA ILE A 8 15.01 -15.64 11.71
C ILE A 8 14.80 -14.32 10.96
N SER A 9 14.39 -13.27 11.66
CA SER A 9 14.40 -11.89 11.16
C SER A 9 15.38 -11.06 11.97
N PHE A 10 16.17 -10.23 11.30
CA PHE A 10 16.99 -9.23 11.99
C PHE A 10 17.45 -8.09 11.07
N ASN A 11 17.48 -6.89 11.64
CA ASN A 11 18.19 -5.73 11.11
C ASN A 11 19.66 -5.79 11.55
N PHE A 12 20.59 -5.53 10.63
CA PHE A 12 22.04 -5.55 10.89
C PHE A 12 22.67 -4.26 10.40
N GLU A 13 22.14 -3.16 10.93
CA GLU A 13 22.65 -1.82 10.91
C GLU A 13 23.65 -1.53 9.77
N GLN A 14 23.15 -0.91 8.70
CA GLN A 14 23.96 -0.52 7.54
C GLN A 14 24.77 -1.69 6.92
N ASN A 15 24.24 -2.91 7.01
CA ASN A 15 24.89 -4.13 6.53
C ASN A 15 26.29 -4.35 7.15
N GLY A 16 26.41 -4.10 8.46
CA GLY A 16 27.68 -4.15 9.19
C GLY A 16 28.66 -3.07 8.74
N PHE A 17 28.15 -1.90 8.35
CA PHE A 17 28.92 -0.74 7.89
C PHE A 17 29.90 -1.04 6.74
N GLY A 18 29.57 -2.05 5.91
CA GLY A 18 30.43 -2.50 4.81
C GLY A 18 31.58 -3.42 5.23
N ASP A 19 31.77 -3.71 6.52
CA ASP A 19 32.82 -4.62 6.99
C ASP A 19 32.47 -6.09 6.71
N ARG A 20 33.30 -6.71 5.86
CA ARG A 20 33.14 -8.13 5.51
C ARG A 20 33.39 -9.06 6.70
N ALA A 21 34.36 -8.76 7.57
CA ALA A 21 34.65 -9.62 8.71
C ALA A 21 33.46 -9.70 9.66
N GLU A 22 32.81 -8.56 9.94
CA GLU A 22 31.59 -8.49 10.75
C GLU A 22 30.42 -9.23 10.09
N ARG A 23 30.19 -9.04 8.78
CA ARG A 23 29.16 -9.83 8.06
C ARG A 23 29.40 -11.34 8.19
N LEU A 24 30.64 -11.81 7.99
CA LEU A 24 30.96 -13.23 8.13
C LEU A 24 30.83 -13.72 9.57
N ARG A 25 31.14 -12.90 10.58
CA ARG A 25 30.93 -13.23 12.01
C ARG A 25 29.45 -13.48 12.29
N VAL A 26 28.59 -12.57 11.86
CA VAL A 26 27.12 -12.68 12.03
C VAL A 26 26.56 -13.89 11.28
N LEU A 27 26.95 -14.11 10.03
CA LEU A 27 26.49 -15.30 9.29
C LEU A 27 26.92 -16.62 9.97
N ARG A 28 28.12 -16.68 10.55
CA ARG A 28 28.58 -17.85 11.33
C ARG A 28 27.77 -18.03 12.62
N ARG A 29 27.39 -16.93 13.29
CA ARG A 29 26.51 -16.98 14.46
C ARG A 29 25.15 -17.55 14.08
N LEU A 30 24.55 -17.13 12.97
CA LEU A 30 23.27 -17.69 12.50
C LEU A 30 23.30 -19.21 12.32
N ARG A 31 24.45 -19.80 11.95
CA ARG A 31 24.61 -21.24 11.76
C ARG A 31 24.22 -22.05 12.98
N GLN A 32 24.40 -21.52 14.19
CA GLN A 32 24.04 -22.23 15.43
C GLN A 32 22.54 -22.53 15.55
N TYR A 33 21.70 -21.79 14.81
CA TYR A 33 20.25 -21.97 14.79
C TYR A 33 19.76 -22.88 13.65
N ASN A 34 20.66 -23.27 12.74
CA ASN A 34 20.34 -24.00 11.51
C ASN A 34 19.09 -23.43 10.79
N PRO A 35 19.11 -22.13 10.41
CA PRO A 35 17.93 -21.47 9.86
C PRO A 35 17.58 -22.01 8.49
N ALA A 36 16.28 -22.18 8.26
CA ALA A 36 15.73 -22.53 6.95
C ALA A 36 15.38 -21.28 6.13
N LEU A 37 15.09 -20.16 6.80
CA LEU A 37 14.71 -18.89 6.19
C LEU A 37 15.24 -17.74 7.05
N VAL A 38 15.85 -16.74 6.40
CA VAL A 38 16.36 -15.54 7.05
C VAL A 38 15.84 -14.31 6.30
N TRP A 39 15.28 -13.36 7.03
CA TRP A 39 14.94 -12.03 6.54
C TRP A 39 15.95 -11.02 7.09
N ARG A 40 16.46 -10.19 6.18
CA ARG A 40 17.47 -9.18 6.47
C ARG A 40 16.95 -7.80 6.10
N GLN A 41 17.05 -6.88 7.04
CA GLN A 41 16.87 -5.45 6.80
C GLN A 41 18.24 -4.74 6.73
N GLU A 42 18.23 -3.52 6.20
CA GLU A 42 19.41 -2.68 6.01
C GLU A 42 20.54 -3.38 5.26
N MET A 43 20.36 -3.54 3.95
CA MET A 43 21.35 -4.15 3.06
C MET A 43 22.10 -3.13 2.16
N PRO A 44 22.39 -1.87 2.57
CA PRO A 44 23.06 -0.93 1.66
C PRO A 44 24.41 -1.48 1.19
N GLY A 45 24.76 -1.15 -0.05
CA GLY A 45 25.96 -1.65 -0.72
C GLY A 45 25.90 -3.13 -1.13
N ALA A 46 24.87 -3.90 -0.76
CA ALA A 46 24.79 -5.32 -1.13
C ALA A 46 24.60 -5.57 -2.63
N ALA A 47 24.21 -4.55 -3.41
CA ALA A 47 24.17 -4.62 -4.88
C ALA A 47 25.54 -4.40 -5.53
N ASP A 48 26.51 -3.87 -4.80
CA ASP A 48 27.83 -3.55 -5.33
C ASP A 48 28.61 -4.82 -5.65
N HIS A 49 29.70 -4.68 -6.41
CA HIS A 49 30.61 -5.77 -6.76
C HIS A 49 29.87 -7.03 -7.27
N ALA A 50 28.91 -6.84 -8.17
CA ALA A 50 28.07 -7.90 -8.72
C ALA A 50 27.33 -8.73 -7.65
N LYS A 51 26.86 -8.06 -6.58
CA LYS A 51 26.14 -8.67 -5.45
C LYS A 51 26.98 -9.67 -4.64
N ALA A 52 28.30 -9.48 -4.58
CA ALA A 52 29.21 -10.40 -3.89
C ALA A 52 28.78 -10.73 -2.45
N VAL A 53 28.24 -9.74 -1.73
CA VAL A 53 27.70 -9.90 -0.36
C VAL A 53 26.62 -10.99 -0.28
N MET A 54 25.78 -11.11 -1.31
CA MET A 54 24.69 -12.10 -1.31
C MET A 54 25.20 -13.53 -1.38
N TYR A 55 26.38 -13.76 -1.97
CA TYR A 55 27.00 -15.07 -2.09
C TYR A 55 27.71 -15.51 -0.81
N GLU A 56 27.94 -14.61 0.16
CA GLU A 56 28.56 -14.95 1.45
C GLU A 56 27.72 -15.97 2.25
N ALA A 57 26.40 -15.99 2.06
CA ALA A 57 25.51 -17.00 2.68
C ALA A 57 25.61 -18.40 2.03
N GLU A 58 26.13 -18.48 0.79
CA GLU A 58 26.42 -19.73 0.08
C GLU A 58 27.86 -20.20 0.31
N ASP A 59 28.72 -19.35 0.91
CA ASP A 59 30.13 -19.64 1.14
C ASP A 59 30.30 -20.89 2.04
N PRO A 60 31.00 -21.94 1.57
CA PRO A 60 31.27 -23.13 2.36
C PRO A 60 32.01 -22.85 3.68
N GLU A 61 32.81 -21.78 3.76
CA GLU A 61 33.52 -21.39 4.99
C GLU A 61 32.57 -20.82 6.06
N VAL A 62 31.47 -20.20 5.64
CA VAL A 62 30.39 -19.77 6.54
C VAL A 62 29.53 -20.97 6.93
N GLY A 63 29.20 -21.81 5.96
CA GLY A 63 28.48 -23.08 6.17
C GLY A 63 26.98 -22.92 6.43
N LEU A 64 26.37 -21.80 6.02
CA LEU A 64 24.91 -21.64 5.99
C LEU A 64 24.29 -22.34 4.77
N GLY A 65 24.88 -22.18 3.58
CA GLY A 65 24.44 -22.83 2.35
C GLY A 65 23.06 -22.35 1.86
N MET A 66 22.74 -21.08 2.11
CA MET A 66 21.43 -20.51 1.80
C MET A 66 21.50 -19.63 0.55
N ARG A 67 20.54 -19.80 -0.36
CA ARG A 67 20.40 -18.92 -1.53
C ARG A 67 19.81 -17.58 -1.11
N GLY A 68 20.41 -16.49 -1.57
CA GLY A 68 19.95 -15.12 -1.32
C GLY A 68 19.22 -14.45 -2.48
N TRP A 69 18.21 -13.64 -2.15
CA TRP A 69 17.56 -12.68 -3.04
C TRP A 69 17.68 -11.29 -2.45
N LEU A 70 18.07 -10.33 -3.30
CA LEU A 70 18.24 -8.93 -2.91
C LEU A 70 17.14 -8.09 -3.56
N GLY A 71 16.44 -7.32 -2.74
CA GLY A 71 15.40 -6.41 -3.19
C GLY A 71 15.94 -5.14 -3.83
N GLU A 72 15.00 -4.33 -4.35
CA GLU A 72 15.31 -3.04 -4.94
C GLU A 72 16.00 -2.09 -3.94
N ARG A 73 16.89 -1.24 -4.45
CA ARG A 73 17.71 -0.29 -3.66
C ARG A 73 18.58 -0.93 -2.57
N SER A 74 18.74 -2.26 -2.57
CA SER A 74 19.39 -3.01 -1.51
C SER A 74 18.80 -2.70 -0.12
N ALA A 75 17.48 -2.50 -0.05
CA ALA A 75 16.83 -2.16 1.22
C ALA A 75 16.73 -3.36 2.17
N THR A 76 16.43 -4.55 1.62
CA THR A 76 16.22 -5.79 2.37
C THR A 76 16.69 -6.99 1.55
N ALA A 77 16.75 -8.17 2.18
CA ALA A 77 17.06 -9.43 1.52
C ALA A 77 16.33 -10.63 2.17
N VAL A 78 16.13 -11.68 1.37
CA VAL A 78 15.61 -12.99 1.81
C VAL A 78 16.67 -14.04 1.52
N PHE A 79 16.96 -14.92 2.48
CA PHE A 79 17.82 -16.08 2.29
C PHE A 79 17.08 -17.35 2.65
N ALA A 80 17.15 -18.40 1.84
CA ALA A 80 16.43 -19.65 2.10
C ALA A 80 17.28 -20.90 1.83
N ASP A 81 17.03 -21.96 2.61
CA ASP A 81 17.61 -23.28 2.41
C ASP A 81 16.89 -24.03 1.27
N MET A 82 17.60 -24.24 0.15
CA MET A 82 17.05 -24.88 -1.05
C MET A 82 16.80 -26.38 -0.87
N ARG A 83 17.30 -27.00 0.20
CA ARG A 83 16.95 -28.38 0.55
C ARG A 83 15.50 -28.48 1.02
N LEU A 84 14.99 -27.42 1.66
CA LEU A 84 13.63 -27.37 2.20
C LEU A 84 12.65 -26.66 1.26
N PHE A 85 13.11 -25.64 0.53
CA PHE A 85 12.25 -24.80 -0.28
C PHE A 85 12.58 -24.82 -1.77
N THR A 86 11.54 -24.80 -2.60
CA THR A 86 11.65 -24.53 -4.03
C THR A 86 11.11 -23.11 -4.32
N PRO A 87 11.91 -22.20 -4.91
CA PRO A 87 11.41 -20.90 -5.32
C PRO A 87 10.47 -21.04 -6.53
N VAL A 88 9.34 -20.33 -6.49
CA VAL A 88 8.29 -20.37 -7.51
C VAL A 88 7.88 -19.01 -8.05
N ALA A 89 8.29 -17.92 -7.39
CA ALA A 89 8.06 -16.56 -7.86
C ALA A 89 9.03 -15.57 -7.19
N GLU A 90 9.30 -14.46 -7.88
CA GLU A 90 9.99 -13.29 -7.33
C GLU A 90 9.12 -12.06 -7.59
N TYR A 91 9.14 -11.11 -6.66
CA TYR A 91 8.31 -9.91 -6.74
C TYR A 91 9.18 -8.65 -6.70
N PRO A 92 9.65 -8.16 -7.86
CA PRO A 92 10.24 -6.83 -7.95
C PRO A 92 9.22 -5.80 -7.46
N ASN A 93 9.64 -4.91 -6.58
CA ASN A 93 8.76 -3.88 -6.00
C ASN A 93 9.39 -2.48 -6.13
N PRO A 94 9.41 -1.89 -7.33
CA PRO A 94 9.94 -0.54 -7.54
C PRO A 94 8.93 0.55 -7.13
N ASP A 95 7.84 0.20 -6.44
CA ASP A 95 6.76 1.14 -6.12
C ASP A 95 7.28 2.31 -5.30
N ALA A 96 6.90 3.53 -5.70
CA ALA A 96 7.33 4.76 -5.05
C ALA A 96 6.79 4.89 -3.63
N VAL A 97 5.73 4.15 -3.27
CA VAL A 97 5.21 4.09 -1.91
C VAL A 97 6.16 3.33 -0.98
N MET A 98 7.00 2.42 -1.47
CA MET A 98 7.99 1.77 -0.61
C MET A 98 9.26 2.62 -0.56
N HIS A 99 9.50 3.30 0.57
CA HIS A 99 10.74 4.03 0.79
C HIS A 99 11.93 3.07 0.80
N LEU A 100 11.77 1.95 1.52
CA LEU A 100 12.70 0.83 1.61
C LEU A 100 11.98 -0.42 1.05
N PRO A 101 12.09 -0.67 -0.26
CA PRO A 101 11.37 -1.77 -0.91
C PRO A 101 11.58 -3.13 -0.26
N PRO A 102 10.51 -3.91 -0.04
CA PRO A 102 10.63 -5.23 0.54
C PRO A 102 11.17 -6.22 -0.50
N THR A 103 11.91 -7.20 -0.03
CA THR A 103 12.27 -8.38 -0.81
C THR A 103 11.21 -9.43 -0.59
N ALA A 104 10.56 -9.88 -1.66
CA ALA A 104 9.51 -10.88 -1.59
C ALA A 104 9.76 -12.03 -2.57
N VAL A 105 9.80 -13.25 -2.04
CA VAL A 105 10.07 -14.48 -2.79
C VAL A 105 8.98 -15.51 -2.50
N GLY A 106 8.31 -15.99 -3.54
CA GLY A 106 7.38 -17.10 -3.42
C GLY A 106 8.14 -18.41 -3.27
N LEU A 107 7.91 -19.12 -2.17
CA LEU A 107 8.53 -20.39 -1.84
C LEU A 107 7.47 -21.49 -1.69
N GLN A 108 7.80 -22.68 -2.18
CA GLN A 108 7.05 -23.90 -1.90
C GLN A 108 7.86 -24.79 -0.97
N LEU A 109 7.24 -25.27 0.11
CA LEU A 109 7.85 -26.25 1.01
C LEU A 109 7.87 -27.63 0.33
N ASN A 110 9.06 -28.21 0.18
CA ASN A 110 9.26 -29.44 -0.60
C ASN A 110 8.47 -30.63 -0.02
N SER A 111 8.43 -30.77 1.31
CA SER A 111 7.73 -31.83 2.02
C SER A 111 6.21 -31.73 1.94
N ALA A 112 5.65 -30.53 1.74
CA ALA A 112 4.23 -30.35 1.44
C ALA A 112 3.89 -30.88 0.03
N GLY A 113 4.88 -31.12 -0.84
CA GLY A 113 4.66 -31.66 -2.17
C GLY A 113 4.23 -30.60 -3.19
N ARG A 114 4.36 -30.97 -4.47
CA ARG A 114 4.27 -30.03 -5.60
C ARG A 114 2.91 -29.38 -5.81
N LYS A 115 1.85 -29.93 -5.21
CA LYS A 115 0.47 -29.40 -5.30
C LYS A 115 0.07 -28.48 -4.15
N SER A 116 0.91 -28.36 -3.12
CA SER A 116 0.67 -27.47 -1.98
C SER A 116 0.58 -25.99 -2.40
N SER A 117 -0.07 -25.20 -1.55
CA SER A 117 -0.06 -23.75 -1.67
C SER A 117 1.34 -23.22 -1.34
N PRO A 118 1.89 -22.27 -2.11
CA PRO A 118 3.13 -21.60 -1.72
C PRO A 118 2.88 -20.60 -0.59
N PHE A 119 3.95 -20.14 0.05
CA PHE A 119 3.95 -18.91 0.83
C PHE A 119 4.95 -17.92 0.24
N ILE A 120 4.76 -16.63 0.49
CA ILE A 120 5.68 -15.57 0.09
C ILE A 120 6.47 -15.19 1.33
N ALA A 121 7.78 -15.42 1.28
CA ALA A 121 8.73 -14.91 2.26
C ALA A 121 8.97 -13.43 1.97
N VAL A 122 8.64 -12.55 2.93
CA VAL A 122 8.75 -11.09 2.76
C VAL A 122 9.70 -10.50 3.80
N ALA A 123 10.81 -9.91 3.36
CA ALA A 123 11.64 -9.06 4.22
C ALA A 123 11.12 -7.62 4.10
N GLY A 124 10.55 -7.08 5.17
CA GLY A 124 10.04 -5.71 5.23
C GLY A 124 10.94 -4.81 6.07
N HIS A 125 11.08 -3.56 5.65
CA HIS A 125 11.67 -2.49 6.45
C HIS A 125 10.83 -1.23 6.24
N CYS A 126 10.05 -0.85 7.25
CA CYS A 126 9.17 0.30 7.19
C CYS A 126 9.96 1.60 7.37
N ASN A 127 9.51 2.67 6.73
CA ASN A 127 10.12 3.99 6.75
C ASN A 127 10.37 4.51 8.19
N TYR A 128 11.60 4.86 8.54
CA TYR A 128 11.92 5.26 9.91
C TYR A 128 11.45 6.66 10.31
N VAL A 129 11.15 7.57 9.35
CA VAL A 129 10.88 9.00 9.64
C VAL A 129 9.41 9.39 9.65
N SER A 130 8.56 8.73 8.88
CA SER A 130 7.19 9.19 8.59
C SER A 130 6.17 8.13 8.96
N PRO A 131 5.45 8.30 10.09
CA PRO A 131 4.35 7.41 10.48
C PRO A 131 3.28 7.26 9.38
N ALA A 132 2.96 8.36 8.69
CA ALA A 132 1.99 8.33 7.59
C ALA A 132 2.49 7.49 6.41
N GLN A 133 3.79 7.56 6.09
CA GLN A 133 4.40 6.71 5.08
C GLN A 133 4.36 5.24 5.50
N ARG A 134 4.77 4.93 6.75
CA ARG A 134 4.73 3.57 7.30
C ARG A 134 3.33 2.96 7.23
N GLN A 135 2.29 3.76 7.48
CA GLN A 135 0.91 3.31 7.36
C GLN A 135 0.58 2.84 5.94
N MET A 136 0.98 3.60 4.92
CA MET A 136 0.79 3.22 3.51
C MET A 136 1.62 1.99 3.14
N GLU A 137 2.88 1.95 3.57
CA GLU A 137 3.80 0.82 3.35
C GLU A 137 3.27 -0.47 3.96
N ALA A 138 2.72 -0.43 5.18
CA ALA A 138 2.08 -1.58 5.81
C ALA A 138 0.86 -2.07 5.00
N GLY A 139 0.07 -1.14 4.45
CA GLY A 139 -1.01 -1.47 3.51
C GLY A 139 -0.48 -2.24 2.29
N TRP A 140 0.61 -1.78 1.69
CA TRP A 140 1.25 -2.46 0.57
C TRP A 140 1.86 -3.82 0.94
N LEU A 141 2.57 -3.91 2.06
CA LEU A 141 3.12 -5.16 2.59
C LEU A 141 2.01 -6.19 2.80
N SER A 142 0.87 -5.78 3.34
CA SER A 142 -0.27 -6.67 3.57
C SER A 142 -0.81 -7.31 2.28
N SER A 143 -0.59 -6.67 1.13
CA SER A 143 -1.04 -7.20 -0.17
C SER A 143 -0.37 -8.52 -0.55
N PHE A 144 0.80 -8.84 0.00
CA PHE A 144 1.46 -10.14 -0.21
C PHE A 144 0.61 -11.30 0.34
N ASN A 145 -0.19 -11.06 1.38
CA ASN A 145 -1.12 -12.05 1.94
C ASN A 145 -2.36 -12.33 1.06
N ASP A 146 -2.52 -11.58 -0.03
CA ASP A 146 -3.62 -11.73 -0.99
C ASP A 146 -3.15 -12.11 -2.41
N LYS A 147 -1.86 -12.40 -2.61
CA LYS A 147 -1.35 -12.74 -3.95
C LYS A 147 -1.80 -14.13 -4.40
N THR A 148 -2.01 -14.25 -5.71
CA THR A 148 -2.17 -15.53 -6.41
C THR A 148 -0.96 -15.74 -7.31
N ILE A 149 -0.25 -16.84 -7.13
CA ILE A 149 0.94 -17.21 -7.91
C ILE A 149 0.51 -18.08 -9.08
N ARG A 150 1.06 -17.79 -10.27
CA ARG A 150 1.04 -18.74 -11.39
C ARG A 150 2.22 -19.68 -11.22
N MET A 151 1.93 -20.93 -10.94
CA MET A 151 2.93 -21.97 -10.68
C MET A 151 3.60 -22.45 -11.98
N PRO A 152 4.77 -23.09 -11.92
CA PRO A 152 5.44 -23.65 -13.10
C PRO A 152 4.61 -24.67 -13.89
N ASP A 153 3.69 -25.38 -13.23
CA ASP A 153 2.75 -26.31 -13.86
C ASP A 153 1.54 -25.63 -14.54
N GLY A 154 1.53 -24.29 -14.56
CA GLY A 154 0.46 -23.48 -15.14
C GLY A 154 -0.73 -23.23 -14.20
N SER A 155 -0.82 -23.92 -13.07
CA SER A 155 -1.90 -23.71 -12.10
C SER A 155 -1.79 -22.34 -11.40
N ARG A 156 -2.92 -21.83 -10.91
CA ARG A 156 -2.98 -20.58 -10.13
C ARG A 156 -3.31 -20.92 -8.68
N ARG A 157 -2.46 -20.51 -7.74
CA ARG A 157 -2.62 -20.84 -6.32
C ARG A 157 -2.51 -19.59 -5.46
N LYS A 158 -3.44 -19.43 -4.52
CA LYS A 158 -3.31 -18.36 -3.51
C LYS A 158 -2.08 -18.66 -2.65
N ALA A 159 -1.27 -17.63 -2.42
CA ALA A 159 -0.15 -17.72 -1.52
C ALA A 159 -0.57 -17.36 -0.09
N TYR A 160 0.16 -17.90 0.87
CA TYR A 160 0.25 -17.33 2.21
C TYR A 160 1.44 -16.36 2.28
N MET A 161 1.62 -15.70 3.41
CA MET A 161 2.72 -14.79 3.71
C MET A 161 3.37 -15.23 5.01
N ILE A 162 4.70 -15.24 5.03
CA ILE A 162 5.50 -15.25 6.26
C ILE A 162 6.55 -14.16 6.08
N ALA A 163 6.67 -13.26 7.05
CA ALA A 163 7.46 -12.05 6.90
C ALA A 163 8.30 -11.76 8.13
N GLY A 164 9.53 -11.35 7.90
CA GLY A 164 10.37 -10.68 8.90
C GLY A 164 10.36 -9.18 8.62
N ILE A 165 9.96 -8.38 9.59
CA ILE A 165 9.67 -6.96 9.40
C ILE A 165 10.35 -6.17 10.50
N ASP A 166 11.23 -5.25 10.13
CA ASP A 166 11.49 -4.07 10.97
C ASP A 166 10.38 -3.06 10.67
N GLY A 167 9.45 -2.94 11.62
CA GLY A 167 8.27 -2.10 11.47
C GLY A 167 8.54 -0.62 11.70
N ASN A 168 9.70 -0.29 12.28
CA ASN A 168 10.00 0.99 12.88
C ASN A 168 8.87 1.55 13.78
N SER A 169 7.93 0.71 14.21
CA SER A 169 6.64 1.04 14.80
C SER A 169 6.34 0.07 15.93
N TYR A 170 5.40 0.41 16.80
CA TYR A 170 5.12 -0.39 17.98
C TYR A 170 3.98 -1.39 17.70
N PRO A 171 4.01 -2.57 18.33
CA PRO A 171 2.90 -3.49 18.31
C PRO A 171 1.64 -2.81 18.83
N HIS A 172 0.54 -2.94 18.09
CA HIS A 172 -0.77 -2.60 18.64
C HIS A 172 -0.98 -3.42 19.94
N GLN A 173 -1.17 -2.73 21.07
CA GLN A 173 -1.19 -3.37 22.40
C GLN A 173 -2.48 -4.16 22.64
N ALA A 174 -2.56 -5.37 22.07
CA ALA A 174 -3.67 -6.31 22.29
C ALA A 174 -3.35 -7.42 23.30
N THR A 175 -2.09 -7.54 23.76
CA THR A 175 -1.62 -8.73 24.49
C THR A 175 -0.99 -8.40 25.85
N PRO A 176 -1.49 -8.97 26.98
CA PRO A 176 -0.84 -8.86 28.27
C PRO A 176 0.58 -9.44 28.27
N GLY A 177 1.57 -8.63 28.65
CA GLY A 177 2.99 -9.00 28.70
C GLY A 177 3.82 -8.53 27.51
N ASP A 178 3.23 -7.80 26.56
CA ASP A 178 4.00 -7.07 25.55
C ASP A 178 4.81 -5.93 26.18
N VAL A 179 5.85 -5.47 25.48
CA VAL A 179 6.63 -4.30 25.93
C VAL A 179 5.67 -3.11 26.06
N PRO A 180 5.63 -2.42 27.21
CA PRO A 180 4.84 -1.21 27.35
C PRO A 180 5.21 -0.18 26.28
N LEU A 181 4.22 0.50 25.69
CA LEU A 181 4.50 1.66 24.86
C LEU A 181 5.27 2.68 25.70
N PRO A 182 6.35 3.26 25.17
CA PRO A 182 7.02 4.35 25.87
C PRO A 182 6.06 5.54 25.97
N ASN A 183 6.21 6.35 27.01
CA ASN A 183 5.57 7.66 26.97
C ASN A 183 6.29 8.48 25.90
N VAL A 184 5.55 9.27 25.12
CA VAL A 184 6.14 10.10 24.05
C VAL A 184 7.26 11.00 24.58
N GLN A 185 7.13 11.48 25.82
CA GLN A 185 8.12 12.33 26.49
C GLN A 185 9.38 11.58 26.95
N ASP A 186 9.35 10.25 27.02
CA ASP A 186 10.52 9.44 27.37
C ASP A 186 11.53 9.38 26.20
N ILE A 187 11.09 9.72 24.98
CA ILE A 187 11.96 9.90 23.81
C ILE A 187 12.43 11.36 23.79
N VAL A 188 13.61 11.59 24.36
CA VAL A 188 14.19 12.94 24.52
C VAL A 188 14.58 13.57 23.18
N ASP A 189 15.11 12.79 22.25
CA ASP A 189 15.46 13.25 20.91
C ASP A 189 14.20 13.67 20.13
N GLU A 190 14.12 14.95 19.79
CA GLU A 190 12.91 15.53 19.21
C GLU A 190 12.56 14.96 17.83
N PRO A 191 13.52 14.75 16.91
CA PRO A 191 13.27 14.06 15.66
C PRO A 191 12.73 12.64 15.88
N HIS A 192 13.38 11.80 16.68
CA HIS A 192 12.90 10.44 16.93
C HIS A 192 11.53 10.42 17.61
N ARG A 193 11.27 11.36 18.53
CA ARG A 193 9.95 11.52 19.15
C ARG A 193 8.88 11.78 18.10
N ALA A 194 9.14 12.68 17.14
CA ALA A 194 8.22 12.94 16.03
C ALA A 194 8.10 11.76 15.07
N HIS A 195 9.21 11.08 14.78
CA HIS A 195 9.25 9.94 13.87
C HIS A 195 8.51 8.71 14.43
N ARG A 196 8.51 8.52 15.75
CA ARG A 196 7.92 7.36 16.45
C ARG A 196 6.50 7.60 16.96
N SER A 197 6.01 8.82 16.94
CA SER A 197 4.65 9.18 17.39
C SER A 197 3.79 9.77 16.27
N ARG A 198 2.48 9.84 16.50
CA ARG A 198 1.48 10.39 15.59
C ARG A 198 0.44 11.19 16.37
N ARG A 199 -0.27 12.07 15.68
CA ARG A 199 -1.35 12.83 16.30
C ARG A 199 -2.58 11.96 16.53
N GLY A 200 -2.99 11.83 17.79
CA GLY A 200 -4.20 11.16 18.21
C GLY A 200 -5.47 11.98 17.94
N PRO A 201 -6.66 11.38 18.11
CA PRO A 201 -7.95 12.03 17.82
C PRO A 201 -8.24 13.27 18.68
N ASP A 202 -7.70 13.33 19.89
CA ASP A 202 -7.81 14.45 20.83
C ASP A 202 -6.73 15.52 20.60
N GLY A 203 -5.86 15.32 19.59
CA GLY A 203 -4.74 16.19 19.34
C GLY A 203 -3.61 16.02 20.36
N THR A 204 -3.48 14.89 21.05
CA THR A 204 -2.25 14.53 21.77
C THR A 204 -1.36 13.64 20.89
N ASP A 205 -0.05 13.62 21.13
CA ASP A 205 0.81 12.68 20.41
C ASP A 205 0.73 11.31 21.09
N ILE A 206 0.61 10.26 20.28
CA ILE A 206 0.54 8.87 20.71
C ILE A 206 1.58 8.06 19.93
N MET A 207 2.10 6.99 20.53
CA MET A 207 3.05 6.11 19.84
C MET A 207 2.42 5.45 18.61
N ASP A 208 3.15 5.41 17.49
CA ASP A 208 2.64 4.83 16.25
C ASP A 208 2.50 3.31 16.36
N GLN A 209 1.30 2.80 16.07
CA GLN A 209 0.99 1.36 16.08
C GLN A 209 0.25 0.93 14.80
N GLU A 210 0.06 1.86 13.85
CA GLU A 210 -0.76 1.63 12.66
C GLU A 210 -0.22 0.53 11.75
N PRO A 211 1.09 0.45 11.46
CA PRO A 211 1.64 -0.64 10.65
C PRO A 211 1.28 -2.02 11.19
N HIS A 212 1.46 -2.22 12.50
CA HIS A 212 1.13 -3.49 13.16
C HIS A 212 -0.38 -3.79 13.10
N ALA A 213 -1.23 -2.78 13.37
CA ALA A 213 -2.68 -2.92 13.31
C ALA A 213 -3.21 -3.24 11.90
N ILE A 214 -2.60 -2.66 10.86
CA ILE A 214 -2.96 -2.91 9.45
C ILE A 214 -2.63 -4.34 9.04
N LEU A 215 -1.43 -4.82 9.39
CA LEU A 215 -1.03 -6.20 9.11
C LEU A 215 -1.98 -7.20 9.79
N GLU A 216 -2.27 -7.00 11.08
CA GLU A 216 -3.20 -7.84 11.85
C GLU A 216 -4.59 -7.88 11.21
N LYS A 217 -5.12 -6.71 10.83
CA LYS A 217 -6.41 -6.56 10.15
C LYS A 217 -6.44 -7.29 8.81
N ALA A 218 -5.33 -7.32 8.09
CA ALA A 218 -5.16 -8.07 6.86
C ALA A 218 -4.91 -9.58 7.07
N GLY A 219 -4.96 -10.07 8.32
CA GLY A 219 -4.76 -11.47 8.66
C GLY A 219 -3.29 -11.91 8.62
N VAL A 220 -2.37 -10.96 8.72
CA VAL A 220 -0.92 -11.17 8.89
C VAL A 220 -0.59 -10.86 10.34
N VAL A 221 -0.45 -11.91 11.15
CA VAL A 221 -0.45 -11.83 12.61
C VAL A 221 0.97 -11.97 13.13
N ASP A 222 1.33 -11.17 14.13
CA ASP A 222 2.59 -11.29 14.86
C ASP A 222 2.65 -12.62 15.62
N VAL A 223 3.66 -13.42 15.30
CA VAL A 223 3.87 -14.74 15.87
C VAL A 223 4.11 -14.68 17.38
N ALA A 224 4.82 -13.66 17.87
CA ALA A 224 5.11 -13.51 19.29
C ALA A 224 3.82 -13.25 20.09
N GLN A 225 2.98 -12.31 19.62
CA GLN A 225 1.67 -12.07 20.23
C GLN A 225 0.76 -13.29 20.15
N HIS A 226 0.73 -13.99 19.00
CA HIS A 226 -0.05 -15.22 18.86
C HIS A 226 0.32 -16.27 19.91
N LEU A 227 1.61 -16.57 20.08
CA LEU A 227 2.08 -17.57 21.03
C LEU A 227 1.84 -17.14 22.49
N ALA A 228 1.98 -15.86 22.80
CA ALA A 228 1.69 -15.35 24.12
C ALA A 228 0.20 -15.48 24.46
N GLN A 229 -0.69 -15.17 23.52
CA GLN A 229 -2.15 -15.29 23.70
C GLN A 229 -2.62 -16.75 23.72
N ALA A 230 -2.16 -17.57 22.77
CA ALA A 230 -2.68 -18.92 22.57
C ALA A 230 -2.02 -19.96 23.51
N GLN A 231 -0.77 -19.73 23.91
CA GLN A 231 0.04 -20.73 24.62
C GLN A 231 0.77 -20.16 25.85
N GLY A 232 0.61 -18.87 26.16
CA GLY A 232 1.27 -18.22 27.30
C GLY A 232 2.78 -18.06 27.14
N ARG A 233 3.33 -18.28 25.93
CA ARG A 233 4.78 -18.19 25.67
C ARG A 233 5.17 -16.74 25.36
N ARG A 234 5.93 -16.12 26.26
CA ARG A 234 6.22 -14.68 26.23
C ARG A 234 7.65 -14.31 25.84
N ALA A 235 8.53 -15.28 25.58
CA ALA A 235 9.94 -15.01 25.27
C ALA A 235 10.10 -14.11 24.02
N GLY A 236 9.23 -14.27 23.01
CA GLY A 236 9.21 -13.43 21.82
C GLY A 236 8.64 -12.01 22.02
N LEU A 237 8.09 -11.70 23.20
CA LEU A 237 7.60 -10.35 23.53
C LEU A 237 8.68 -9.46 24.17
N ALA A 238 9.91 -9.93 24.30
CA ALA A 238 11.02 -9.11 24.76
C ALA A 238 11.28 -7.93 23.78
N PRO A 239 11.92 -6.84 24.25
CA PRO A 239 12.38 -5.77 23.36
C PRO A 239 13.22 -6.33 22.23
N THR A 240 13.10 -5.78 21.02
CA THR A 240 13.95 -6.09 19.87
C THR A 240 14.94 -4.97 19.56
N MET A 241 14.75 -3.80 20.16
CA MET A 241 15.67 -2.67 20.11
C MET A 241 15.92 -2.23 21.56
N PRO A 242 17.18 -2.15 22.01
CA PRO A 242 17.52 -1.80 23.38
C PRO A 242 17.20 -0.33 23.66
N ALA A 243 17.42 0.12 24.90
CA ALA A 243 17.25 1.52 25.23
C ALA A 243 18.40 2.35 24.66
N SER A 244 18.12 3.55 24.15
CA SER A 244 19.16 4.49 23.74
C SER A 244 18.76 5.94 23.98
N VAL A 245 19.74 6.83 23.84
CA VAL A 245 19.53 8.28 23.96
C VAL A 245 18.68 8.86 22.82
N THR A 246 18.61 8.18 21.66
CA THR A 246 17.88 8.66 20.49
C THR A 246 16.44 8.15 20.48
N HIS A 247 16.23 6.83 20.52
CA HIS A 247 14.90 6.23 20.42
C HIS A 247 14.25 5.92 21.77
N GLY A 248 14.88 6.27 22.89
CA GLY A 248 14.31 6.21 24.23
C GLY A 248 14.35 4.80 24.85
N PRO A 249 13.36 4.42 25.66
CA PRO A 249 13.31 3.12 26.34
C PRO A 249 13.39 1.93 25.37
N ALA A 250 13.86 0.79 25.88
CA ALA A 250 13.88 -0.46 25.14
C ALA A 250 12.48 -0.81 24.62
N THR A 251 12.40 -1.23 23.36
CA THR A 251 11.14 -1.40 22.66
C THR A 251 11.15 -2.59 21.70
N ARG A 252 9.98 -3.01 21.26
CA ARG A 252 9.79 -4.08 20.28
C ARG A 252 9.28 -3.46 18.99
N VAL A 253 10.10 -3.46 17.95
CA VAL A 253 9.77 -2.90 16.63
C VAL A 253 9.97 -3.89 15.49
N ASP A 254 10.59 -5.03 15.79
CA ASP A 254 10.84 -6.12 14.85
C ASP A 254 9.88 -7.27 15.10
N TRP A 255 9.32 -7.79 14.01
CA TRP A 255 8.29 -8.81 14.07
C TRP A 255 8.57 -9.92 13.06
N VAL A 256 8.27 -11.15 13.46
CA VAL A 256 7.96 -12.21 12.50
C VAL A 256 6.44 -12.35 12.45
N CYS A 257 5.85 -12.05 11.30
CA CYS A 257 4.42 -12.15 11.10
C CYS A 257 4.09 -13.23 10.08
N ALA A 258 2.92 -13.86 10.22
CA ALA A 258 2.47 -14.89 9.30
C ALA A 258 0.98 -14.80 9.00
N SER A 259 0.56 -15.31 7.84
CA SER A 259 -0.85 -15.55 7.58
C SER A 259 -1.47 -16.34 8.72
N ARG A 260 -2.61 -15.87 9.25
CA ARG A 260 -3.31 -16.49 10.38
C ARG A 260 -3.51 -18.01 10.24
N HIS A 261 -3.70 -18.49 9.01
CA HIS A 261 -3.86 -19.91 8.68
C HIS A 261 -2.63 -20.77 9.05
N LEU A 262 -1.42 -20.21 9.02
CA LEU A 262 -0.18 -20.93 9.27
C LEU A 262 0.23 -20.96 10.75
N LEU A 263 -0.32 -20.05 11.56
CA LEU A 263 0.03 -19.91 12.98
C LEU A 263 -0.04 -21.21 13.81
N PRO A 264 -0.96 -22.17 13.57
CA PRO A 264 -0.97 -23.41 14.34
C PRO A 264 0.29 -24.28 14.19
N ALA A 265 1.14 -24.02 13.18
CA ALA A 265 2.42 -24.69 13.03
C ALA A 265 3.55 -24.03 13.85
N VAL A 266 3.38 -22.82 14.37
CA VAL A 266 4.39 -22.22 15.25
C VAL A 266 4.23 -22.78 16.65
N TYR A 267 5.34 -23.23 17.23
CA TYR A 267 5.36 -23.58 18.64
C TYR A 267 6.24 -22.65 19.47
N ASP A 268 7.24 -21.97 18.89
CA ASP A 268 8.20 -21.13 19.63
C ASP A 268 8.53 -19.80 18.96
N CYS A 269 8.83 -18.79 19.79
CA CYS A 269 9.37 -17.50 19.41
C CYS A 269 10.19 -16.93 20.57
N GLU A 270 11.40 -16.49 20.28
CA GLU A 270 12.30 -15.81 21.22
C GLU A 270 12.97 -14.62 20.56
N VAL A 271 13.31 -13.61 21.38
CA VAL A 271 14.23 -12.56 20.98
C VAL A 271 15.62 -12.90 21.53
N VAL A 272 16.62 -12.91 20.66
CA VAL A 272 18.01 -13.19 21.02
C VAL A 272 18.80 -11.91 20.98
N ASP A 273 19.44 -11.59 22.10
CA ASP A 273 20.35 -10.46 22.23
C ASP A 273 21.48 -10.53 21.19
N SER A 274 21.71 -9.40 20.51
CA SER A 274 22.78 -9.17 19.53
C SER A 274 23.25 -7.71 19.57
N GLU A 275 23.20 -7.07 20.73
CA GLU A 275 23.68 -5.70 20.96
C GLU A 275 25.16 -5.50 20.58
N ASP A 276 25.94 -6.59 20.58
CA ASP A 276 27.34 -6.59 20.13
C ASP A 276 27.51 -6.57 18.60
N GLU A 277 26.41 -6.61 17.85
CA GLU A 277 26.41 -6.74 16.39
C GLU A 277 25.55 -5.69 15.69
N SER A 278 24.45 -5.28 16.33
CA SER A 278 23.44 -4.39 15.79
C SER A 278 22.68 -3.75 16.95
N ASP A 279 22.12 -2.56 16.72
CA ASP A 279 21.12 -1.97 17.60
C ASP A 279 19.77 -2.70 17.55
N HIS A 280 19.65 -3.76 16.75
CA HIS A 280 18.51 -4.67 16.75
C HIS A 280 18.90 -6.09 17.18
N HIS A 281 18.00 -6.72 17.93
CA HIS A 281 18.05 -8.12 18.32
C HIS A 281 17.42 -9.04 17.27
N TYR A 282 17.76 -10.34 17.32
CA TYR A 282 17.16 -11.31 16.41
C TYR A 282 15.79 -11.75 16.89
N VAL A 283 14.82 -11.85 15.99
CA VAL A 283 13.55 -12.55 16.26
C VAL A 283 13.62 -13.94 15.66
N VAL A 284 13.67 -14.97 16.52
CA VAL A 284 13.82 -16.37 16.11
C VAL A 284 12.51 -17.11 16.36
N THR A 285 11.94 -17.71 15.31
CA THR A 285 10.72 -18.52 15.40
C THR A 285 11.00 -19.99 15.06
N ARG A 286 10.31 -20.91 15.73
CA ARG A 286 10.39 -22.35 15.44
C ARG A 286 9.01 -22.92 15.15
N TRP A 287 8.98 -23.68 14.07
CA TRP A 287 7.78 -24.20 13.46
C TRP A 287 7.86 -25.72 13.39
N ASP A 288 6.75 -26.40 13.68
CA ASP A 288 6.61 -27.83 13.41
C ASP A 288 6.52 -28.01 11.89
N HIS A 289 7.49 -28.74 11.34
CA HIS A 289 7.64 -28.92 9.90
C HIS A 289 6.43 -29.63 9.29
N ASP A 290 5.94 -30.67 9.94
CA ASP A 290 4.87 -31.52 9.41
C ASP A 290 3.52 -30.79 9.51
N ALA A 291 3.29 -30.08 10.63
CA ALA A 291 2.12 -29.21 10.77
C ALA A 291 2.10 -28.09 9.71
N LEU A 292 3.26 -27.48 9.42
CA LEU A 292 3.35 -26.46 8.37
C LEU A 292 3.05 -27.07 6.99
N ALA A 293 3.63 -28.22 6.68
CA ALA A 293 3.37 -28.94 5.43
C ALA A 293 1.89 -29.30 5.25
N ASP A 294 1.25 -29.78 6.32
CA ASP A 294 -0.18 -30.10 6.34
C ASP A 294 -1.05 -28.87 6.09
N LEU A 295 -0.75 -27.74 6.74
CA LEU A 295 -1.50 -26.49 6.57
C LEU A 295 -1.38 -25.94 5.14
N LEU A 296 -0.21 -26.04 4.52
CA LEU A 296 0.02 -25.62 3.13
C LEU A 296 -0.67 -26.53 2.11
N ASN A 297 -0.88 -27.80 2.46
CA ASN A 297 -1.62 -28.77 1.65
C ASN A 297 -3.14 -28.65 1.74
N ARG A 298 -3.67 -28.08 2.82
CA ARG A 298 -5.12 -27.92 2.97
C ARG A 298 -5.62 -26.83 2.01
N PRO A 299 -6.73 -27.08 1.28
CA PRO A 299 -7.37 -26.03 0.50
C PRO A 299 -7.79 -24.90 1.45
N ARG A 300 -7.50 -23.64 1.08
CA ARG A 300 -8.05 -22.48 1.78
C ARG A 300 -9.56 -22.65 1.85
N ARG A 301 -10.13 -22.70 3.05
CA ARG A 301 -11.59 -22.57 3.21
C ARG A 301 -11.94 -21.19 2.68
N LEU A 302 -12.52 -21.13 1.49
CA LEU A 302 -13.23 -19.93 1.04
C LEU A 302 -14.30 -19.67 2.11
N TRP A 303 -14.38 -18.45 2.65
CA TRP A 303 -15.57 -18.04 3.39
C TRP A 303 -16.80 -18.44 2.57
N PRO A 304 -17.90 -18.89 3.21
CA PRO A 304 -19.10 -19.20 2.45
C PRO A 304 -19.44 -17.97 1.62
N THR A 305 -19.42 -18.11 0.30
CA THR A 305 -20.04 -17.15 -0.60
C THR A 305 -21.43 -16.91 -0.05
N PHE A 306 -21.77 -15.66 0.27
CA PHE A 306 -23.13 -15.31 0.69
C PHE A 306 -24.11 -15.89 -0.31
N SER A 307 -24.78 -16.98 0.09
CA SER A 307 -25.87 -17.57 -0.67
C SER A 307 -26.97 -16.53 -0.74
N SER A 308 -27.46 -16.31 -1.95
CA SER A 308 -28.55 -15.41 -2.31
C SER A 308 -29.86 -15.77 -1.61
N ALA A 309 -30.02 -15.41 -0.34
CA ALA A 309 -31.25 -15.67 0.39
C ALA A 309 -31.46 -14.71 1.58
N LEU A 310 -31.58 -13.41 1.30
CA LEU A 310 -32.23 -12.47 2.21
C LEU A 310 -32.99 -11.41 1.40
N HIS A 311 -34.16 -11.78 0.89
CA HIS A 311 -35.22 -10.81 0.67
C HIS A 311 -35.98 -10.62 1.99
N PRO A 312 -36.04 -9.41 2.55
CA PRO A 312 -37.09 -9.10 3.53
C PRO A 312 -38.41 -8.83 2.78
N PRO A 313 -39.56 -9.21 3.37
CA PRO A 313 -40.84 -9.06 2.72
C PRO A 313 -41.24 -7.58 2.61
N SER A 314 -41.94 -7.27 1.51
CA SER A 314 -42.55 -5.98 1.23
C SER A 314 -43.55 -5.58 2.32
N GLY A 315 -43.15 -4.69 3.22
CA GLY A 315 -44.02 -4.03 4.18
C GLY A 315 -44.20 -2.57 3.80
N ARG A 316 -45.40 -2.20 3.31
CA ARG A 316 -45.82 -0.79 3.20
C ARG A 316 -45.91 -0.20 4.61
N GLY A 317 -45.11 0.82 4.88
CA GLY A 317 -45.11 1.54 6.15
C GLY A 317 -44.94 3.03 5.91
N ASP A 318 -46.07 3.72 5.86
CA ASP A 318 -46.22 5.17 5.82
C ASP A 318 -45.61 5.80 7.09
N ARG A 319 -44.72 6.80 6.96
CA ARG A 319 -44.40 7.76 8.03
C ARG A 319 -43.56 8.97 7.55
N ARG A 320 -44.32 10.00 7.16
CA ARG A 320 -44.16 11.45 7.42
C ARG A 320 -42.79 11.98 7.86
N ALA A 321 -42.33 12.95 7.06
CA ALA A 321 -41.28 13.92 7.36
C ALA A 321 -41.50 14.72 8.65
N ARG A 322 -40.41 14.99 9.36
CA ARG A 322 -40.26 16.16 10.24
C ARG A 322 -38.93 16.83 9.94
N ALA A 323 -39.00 18.11 9.57
CA ALA A 323 -37.88 19.01 9.44
C ALA A 323 -37.32 19.37 10.83
N GLY A 324 -36.00 19.43 10.95
CA GLY A 324 -35.27 19.98 12.09
C GLY A 324 -34.14 20.88 11.57
N GLU A 325 -34.03 22.07 12.15
CA GLU A 325 -33.19 23.21 11.75
C GLU A 325 -31.66 22.97 11.89
N PRO A 326 -30.83 23.80 11.22
CA PRO A 326 -29.38 23.61 11.16
C PRO A 326 -28.63 24.20 12.37
N VAL A 327 -27.68 23.43 12.90
CA VAL A 327 -26.69 23.87 13.90
C VAL A 327 -25.50 24.55 13.19
N ARG A 328 -25.22 25.80 13.52
CA ARG A 328 -24.00 26.54 13.12
C ARG A 328 -22.83 26.17 14.03
N MET A 329 -21.67 25.85 13.46
CA MET A 329 -20.39 25.76 14.18
C MET A 329 -19.42 26.84 13.69
N ALA A 330 -18.72 27.43 14.66
CA ALA A 330 -17.90 28.64 14.55
C ALA A 330 -16.55 28.40 13.85
N ARG A 331 -16.01 29.47 13.25
CA ARG A 331 -14.66 29.55 12.66
C ARG A 331 -13.66 30.08 13.69
N HIS A 332 -12.47 29.49 13.78
CA HIS A 332 -11.27 30.13 14.33
C HIS A 332 -10.09 30.00 13.33
N PRO A 333 -9.10 30.91 13.38
CA PRO A 333 -8.27 31.30 12.25
C PRO A 333 -6.90 30.60 12.21
N LEU A 334 -6.37 30.44 11.00
CA LEU A 334 -5.03 29.93 10.71
C LEU A 334 -3.98 31.02 10.99
N GLY A 335 -3.06 30.74 11.91
CA GLY A 335 -1.83 31.51 12.13
C GLY A 335 -0.75 31.10 11.13
N ARG A 336 -0.02 32.09 10.62
CA ARG A 336 1.09 31.96 9.67
C ARG A 336 2.40 31.67 10.42
N GLY A 337 3.24 30.81 9.85
CA GLY A 337 4.66 30.67 10.15
C GLY A 337 5.28 29.72 9.13
N ALA A 338 6.17 30.25 8.29
CA ALA A 338 6.86 29.52 7.22
C ALA A 338 8.36 29.54 7.52
N ASP A 339 9.03 28.40 7.33
CA ASP A 339 10.49 28.30 7.20
C ASP A 339 10.83 27.19 6.16
N PRO A 340 12.01 27.25 5.51
CA PRO A 340 12.17 26.91 4.10
C PRO A 340 12.62 25.47 3.80
N VAL A 341 12.27 25.01 2.59
CA VAL A 341 12.62 23.70 2.00
C VAL A 341 13.94 23.81 1.20
N PRO A 342 14.90 22.86 1.32
CA PRO A 342 16.12 22.85 0.50
C PRO A 342 15.86 22.28 -0.92
N PRO A 343 16.72 22.56 -1.92
CA PRO A 343 16.39 22.44 -3.33
C PRO A 343 16.40 20.99 -3.82
N ALA A 344 15.42 20.68 -4.67
CA ALA A 344 15.26 19.39 -5.32
C ALA A 344 16.01 19.35 -6.67
N ASP A 345 17.18 18.71 -6.70
CA ASP A 345 17.82 18.25 -7.94
C ASP A 345 17.69 16.73 -8.06
N ARG A 346 16.58 16.29 -8.67
CA ARG A 346 16.48 15.07 -9.48
C ARG A 346 15.07 14.98 -10.07
N ALA A 347 14.96 15.31 -11.35
CA ALA A 347 13.73 15.20 -12.12
C ALA A 347 13.27 13.73 -12.19
N LEU A 348 12.18 13.40 -11.47
CA LEU A 348 11.37 12.21 -11.73
C LEU A 348 10.42 12.48 -12.91
N PRO A 349 10.15 11.48 -13.76
CA PRO A 349 9.50 11.69 -15.06
C PRO A 349 8.07 12.23 -14.90
N GLN A 350 7.81 13.37 -15.54
CA GLN A 350 6.49 13.99 -15.66
C GLN A 350 5.74 13.31 -16.82
N HIS A 351 4.77 12.46 -16.46
CA HIS A 351 3.74 11.81 -17.28
C HIS A 351 4.15 10.71 -18.30
N THR A 352 3.44 9.58 -18.22
CA THR A 352 3.19 8.68 -19.36
C THR A 352 1.90 9.09 -20.06
N HIS A 353 1.99 9.91 -21.11
CA HIS A 353 1.03 9.82 -22.21
C HIS A 353 1.50 8.67 -23.11
N GLY A 354 0.86 7.52 -22.95
CA GLY A 354 1.12 6.35 -23.79
C GLY A 354 -0.16 5.54 -23.92
N ASP A 355 -0.51 5.20 -25.16
CA ASP A 355 -1.66 4.43 -25.64
C ASP A 355 -1.89 3.07 -24.96
N ARG A 356 -2.19 3.04 -23.67
CA ARG A 356 -2.70 1.86 -22.97
C ARG A 356 -4.13 2.08 -22.52
N PRO A 357 -5.03 1.09 -22.67
CA PRO A 357 -6.42 1.21 -22.25
C PRO A 357 -6.47 1.46 -20.75
N GLN A 358 -6.78 2.69 -20.34
CA GLN A 358 -7.01 3.07 -18.95
C GLN A 358 -8.44 2.67 -18.58
N SER A 359 -8.64 1.37 -18.36
CA SER A 359 -9.91 0.81 -17.92
C SER A 359 -10.09 0.97 -16.40
N ALA A 360 -11.29 1.38 -15.97
CA ALA A 360 -11.85 1.25 -14.62
C ALA A 360 -11.08 1.90 -13.46
N PRO A 361 -11.74 2.44 -12.41
CA PRO A 361 -11.05 2.81 -11.18
C PRO A 361 -10.44 1.54 -10.55
N ARG A 362 -9.11 1.46 -10.45
CA ARG A 362 -8.40 0.28 -9.91
C ARG A 362 -8.10 0.36 -8.42
N LEU A 363 -8.07 1.58 -7.86
CA LEU A 363 -7.86 1.82 -6.43
C LEU A 363 -9.18 1.69 -5.66
N PRO A 364 -9.24 0.97 -4.53
CA PRO A 364 -10.46 0.80 -3.73
C PRO A 364 -11.11 2.13 -3.32
N GLU A 365 -10.31 3.14 -3.00
CA GLU A 365 -10.77 4.47 -2.61
C GLU A 365 -11.44 5.19 -3.79
N ALA A 366 -10.84 5.12 -4.98
CA ALA A 366 -11.44 5.66 -6.20
C ALA A 366 -12.74 4.91 -6.56
N GLN A 367 -12.77 3.59 -6.36
CA GLN A 367 -13.98 2.77 -6.54
C GLN A 367 -15.11 3.14 -5.57
N ALA A 368 -14.76 3.51 -4.34
CA ALA A 368 -15.71 3.98 -3.34
C ALA A 368 -16.23 5.39 -3.69
N ILE A 369 -15.34 6.30 -4.11
CA ILE A 369 -15.70 7.66 -4.52
C ILE A 369 -16.68 7.65 -5.70
N VAL A 370 -16.40 6.89 -6.77
CA VAL A 370 -17.30 6.83 -7.94
C VAL A 370 -18.64 6.14 -7.65
N ARG A 371 -18.74 5.43 -6.52
CA ARG A 371 -19.98 4.81 -6.02
C ARG A 371 -20.63 5.58 -4.87
N SER A 372 -20.07 6.73 -4.50
CA SER A 372 -20.64 7.55 -3.43
C SER A 372 -22.06 7.99 -3.80
N PRO A 373 -23.03 7.90 -2.88
CA PRO A 373 -24.39 8.35 -3.14
C PRO A 373 -24.45 9.82 -3.57
N GLN A 374 -23.65 10.70 -2.95
CA GLN A 374 -23.64 12.12 -3.29
C GLN A 374 -23.26 12.38 -4.75
N LEU A 375 -22.30 11.63 -5.29
CA LEU A 375 -21.89 11.77 -6.70
C LEU A 375 -22.89 11.08 -7.63
N LEU A 376 -23.26 9.83 -7.30
CA LEU A 376 -24.16 9.05 -8.15
C LEU A 376 -25.54 9.68 -8.27
N ASP A 377 -26.07 10.33 -7.24
CA ASP A 377 -27.35 11.05 -7.31
C ASP A 377 -27.29 12.16 -8.37
N GLN A 378 -26.19 12.92 -8.40
CA GLN A 378 -26.01 13.99 -9.39
C GLN A 378 -25.78 13.45 -10.81
N VAL A 379 -24.97 12.38 -10.94
CA VAL A 379 -24.72 11.74 -12.24
C VAL A 379 -25.99 11.08 -12.77
N CYS A 380 -26.75 10.37 -11.93
CA CYS A 380 -28.01 9.76 -12.32
C CYS A 380 -29.07 10.80 -12.71
N ALA A 381 -29.08 11.96 -12.03
CA ALA A 381 -29.93 13.07 -12.43
C ALA A 381 -29.55 13.65 -13.81
N ALA A 382 -28.26 13.62 -14.16
CA ALA A 382 -27.75 14.14 -15.42
C ALA A 382 -27.98 13.20 -16.61
N ILE A 383 -27.71 11.91 -16.46
CA ILE A 383 -27.66 10.95 -17.60
C ILE A 383 -28.57 9.72 -17.43
N GLY A 384 -29.39 9.70 -16.38
CA GLY A 384 -30.33 8.63 -16.08
C GLY A 384 -29.80 7.60 -15.07
N PRO A 385 -30.66 6.70 -14.58
CA PRO A 385 -30.37 5.86 -13.40
C PRO A 385 -29.40 4.70 -13.67
N ARG A 386 -29.16 4.36 -14.94
CA ARG A 386 -28.19 3.34 -15.34
C ARG A 386 -26.90 4.07 -15.65
N VAL A 387 -25.89 3.89 -14.79
CA VAL A 387 -24.59 4.56 -14.90
C VAL A 387 -23.44 3.55 -14.84
N ALA A 388 -22.47 3.69 -15.76
CA ALA A 388 -21.20 2.99 -15.74
C ALA A 388 -20.04 3.99 -15.89
N VAL A 389 -18.88 3.62 -15.36
CA VAL A 389 -17.62 4.36 -15.58
C VAL A 389 -16.95 3.83 -16.84
N GLU A 390 -16.71 4.73 -17.79
CA GLU A 390 -15.94 4.46 -19.02
C GLU A 390 -14.45 4.68 -18.78
N HIS A 391 -14.10 5.81 -18.16
CA HIS A 391 -12.72 6.19 -17.86
C HIS A 391 -12.63 6.81 -16.47
N SER A 392 -11.47 6.63 -15.82
CA SER A 392 -11.11 7.38 -14.64
C SER A 392 -9.60 7.57 -14.57
N GLY A 393 -9.13 8.75 -14.16
CA GLY A 393 -7.71 9.05 -14.03
C GLY A 393 -7.42 10.04 -12.90
N LEU A 394 -6.32 9.82 -12.18
CA LEU A 394 -5.81 10.78 -11.22
C LEU A 394 -4.94 11.82 -11.92
N VAL A 395 -5.19 13.09 -11.61
CA VAL A 395 -4.42 14.23 -12.11
C VAL A 395 -3.63 14.82 -10.94
N LEU A 396 -2.34 14.46 -10.89
CA LEU A 396 -1.40 14.95 -9.89
C LEU A 396 -0.56 16.09 -10.47
N LYS A 397 -0.39 17.16 -9.70
CA LYS A 397 0.59 18.21 -9.97
C LYS A 397 1.43 18.46 -8.74
N TRP A 398 2.72 18.15 -8.82
CA TRP A 398 3.69 18.41 -7.75
C TRP A 398 3.95 19.92 -7.56
N PRO A 399 4.37 20.36 -6.37
CA PRO A 399 4.83 21.73 -6.15
C PRO A 399 5.88 22.14 -7.18
N GLY A 400 5.76 23.33 -7.76
CA GLY A 400 6.68 23.84 -8.78
C GLY A 400 6.62 23.12 -10.14
N SER A 401 5.64 22.22 -10.35
CA SER A 401 5.48 21.53 -11.62
C SER A 401 5.13 22.52 -12.74
N THR A 402 5.91 22.48 -13.82
CA THR A 402 5.69 23.25 -15.06
C THR A 402 4.64 22.62 -15.99
N PHE A 403 4.06 21.49 -15.60
CA PHE A 403 3.06 20.79 -16.41
C PHE A 403 1.70 21.49 -16.40
N ALA A 404 1.24 21.92 -17.57
CA ALA A 404 -0.11 22.39 -17.83
C ALA A 404 -0.83 21.39 -18.75
N ALA A 405 -2.06 21.00 -18.40
CA ALA A 405 -2.88 20.23 -19.33
C ALA A 405 -3.42 21.23 -20.36
N PRO A 406 -3.20 21.03 -21.68
CA PRO A 406 -3.66 21.94 -22.70
C PRO A 406 -5.20 21.96 -22.78
N TRP A 407 -5.76 22.88 -23.57
CA TRP A 407 -7.18 22.86 -23.87
C TRP A 407 -7.54 21.56 -24.58
N HIS A 408 -8.59 20.89 -24.11
CA HIS A 408 -9.10 19.65 -24.70
C HIS A 408 -10.59 19.48 -24.38
N GLN A 409 -11.22 18.50 -25.01
CA GLN A 409 -12.54 17.99 -24.67
C GLN A 409 -12.41 16.54 -24.24
N ASP A 410 -13.26 16.12 -23.32
CA ASP A 410 -13.38 14.73 -22.94
C ASP A 410 -14.24 13.97 -23.95
N GLY A 411 -14.26 12.64 -23.81
CA GLY A 411 -15.22 11.81 -24.53
C GLY A 411 -15.03 11.69 -26.04
N ILE A 412 -13.91 12.19 -26.60
CA ILE A 412 -13.53 11.93 -28.00
C ILE A 412 -12.05 11.54 -28.09
N ASN A 413 -11.79 10.43 -28.77
CA ASN A 413 -10.45 10.02 -29.16
C ASN A 413 -10.52 9.17 -30.44
N ASP A 414 -9.40 8.56 -30.82
CA ASP A 414 -9.32 7.73 -32.03
C ASP A 414 -10.15 6.44 -31.94
N ARG A 415 -10.45 5.99 -30.72
CA ARG A 415 -11.15 4.71 -30.45
C ARG A 415 -12.64 4.87 -30.26
N LEU A 416 -13.10 5.97 -29.67
CA LEU A 416 -14.51 6.17 -29.33
C LEU A 416 -14.92 7.63 -29.31
N GLN A 417 -16.23 7.82 -29.32
CA GLN A 417 -16.90 9.10 -29.09
C GLN A 417 -18.10 8.88 -28.17
N LEU A 418 -18.21 9.66 -27.10
CA LEU A 418 -19.29 9.57 -26.13
C LEU A 418 -20.53 10.36 -26.60
N ALA A 419 -21.72 9.86 -26.31
CA ALA A 419 -22.99 10.51 -26.64
C ALA A 419 -23.34 11.54 -25.57
N THR A 420 -23.64 12.76 -26.00
CA THR A 420 -23.67 13.95 -25.14
C THR A 420 -24.86 13.99 -24.19
N ASP A 421 -25.97 13.35 -24.56
CA ASP A 421 -27.18 13.17 -23.75
C ASP A 421 -27.10 11.96 -22.81
N ARG A 422 -26.02 11.18 -22.90
CA ARG A 422 -25.83 9.91 -22.18
C ARG A 422 -24.46 9.80 -21.54
N SER A 423 -23.74 10.90 -21.36
CA SER A 423 -22.45 10.92 -20.71
C SER A 423 -22.18 12.24 -20.02
N VAL A 424 -21.39 12.18 -18.94
CA VAL A 424 -21.00 13.36 -18.15
C VAL A 424 -19.61 13.14 -17.57
N ALA A 425 -18.79 14.18 -17.57
CA ALA A 425 -17.49 14.17 -16.90
C ALA A 425 -17.65 14.71 -15.47
N ALA A 426 -17.02 14.05 -14.52
CA ALA A 426 -16.89 14.51 -13.14
C ALA A 426 -15.43 14.80 -12.85
N TRP A 427 -15.16 16.00 -12.33
CA TRP A 427 -13.84 16.38 -11.85
C TRP A 427 -13.92 16.67 -10.35
N LEU A 428 -13.22 15.86 -9.57
CA LEU A 428 -13.29 15.86 -8.11
C LEU A 428 -11.95 16.31 -7.52
N ALA A 429 -11.98 17.33 -6.67
CA ALA A 429 -10.80 17.81 -5.97
C ALA A 429 -10.51 16.90 -4.76
N LEU A 430 -9.37 16.22 -4.74
CA LEU A 430 -8.91 15.43 -3.58
C LEU A 430 -8.04 16.27 -2.62
N THR A 431 -7.48 17.35 -3.13
CA THR A 431 -6.84 18.44 -2.37
C THR A 431 -7.48 19.76 -2.80
N ASP A 432 -7.29 20.83 -2.02
CA ASP A 432 -7.73 22.16 -2.42
C ASP A 432 -7.09 22.58 -3.77
N THR A 433 -7.95 23.05 -4.67
CA THR A 433 -7.58 23.47 -6.02
C THR A 433 -7.92 24.94 -6.18
N THR A 434 -6.90 25.72 -6.51
CA THR A 434 -6.97 27.17 -6.70
C THR A 434 -6.28 27.52 -8.02
N PRO A 435 -6.44 28.76 -8.53
CA PRO A 435 -5.67 29.19 -9.70
C PRO A 435 -4.15 29.00 -9.51
N ALA A 436 -3.64 29.19 -8.29
CA ALA A 436 -2.21 29.01 -7.97
C ALA A 436 -1.78 27.53 -7.95
N SER A 437 -2.65 26.62 -7.50
CA SER A 437 -2.36 25.16 -7.51
C SER A 437 -2.73 24.46 -8.81
N GLY A 438 -3.09 25.24 -9.84
CA GLY A 438 -3.42 24.72 -11.16
C GLY A 438 -4.81 24.11 -11.26
N CYS A 439 -5.84 24.80 -10.76
CA CYS A 439 -7.23 24.33 -10.86
C CYS A 439 -7.70 24.18 -12.32
N LEU A 440 -8.87 23.56 -12.48
CA LEU A 440 -9.52 23.47 -13.77
C LEU A 440 -9.85 24.88 -14.29
N VAL A 441 -9.61 25.12 -15.57
CA VAL A 441 -10.08 26.31 -16.28
C VAL A 441 -10.97 25.84 -17.42
N VAL A 442 -12.18 26.35 -17.49
CA VAL A 442 -13.18 25.96 -18.48
C VAL A 442 -13.51 27.12 -19.42
N ALA A 443 -14.10 26.81 -20.58
CA ALA A 443 -14.69 27.78 -21.50
C ALA A 443 -16.23 27.69 -21.45
N PRO A 444 -16.92 28.37 -20.50
CA PRO A 444 -18.35 28.19 -20.27
C PRO A 444 -19.20 28.39 -21.52
N GLY A 445 -20.27 27.60 -21.67
CA GLY A 445 -21.21 27.71 -22.79
C GLY A 445 -20.71 27.16 -24.13
N THR A 446 -19.41 26.90 -24.30
CA THR A 446 -18.87 26.47 -25.61
C THR A 446 -19.12 25.00 -25.96
N HIS A 447 -19.55 24.18 -24.99
CA HIS A 447 -19.97 22.79 -25.21
C HIS A 447 -21.11 22.66 -26.26
N VAL A 448 -21.91 23.72 -26.46
CA VAL A 448 -22.97 23.77 -27.48
C VAL A 448 -22.45 23.66 -28.92
N ASN A 449 -21.16 23.94 -29.14
CA ASN A 449 -20.51 23.86 -30.44
C ASN A 449 -20.12 22.42 -30.83
N GLY A 450 -20.41 21.42 -29.98
CA GLY A 450 -20.11 20.03 -30.28
C GLY A 450 -18.63 19.67 -30.07
N TYR A 451 -18.25 18.50 -30.59
CA TYR A 451 -16.85 18.09 -30.61
C TYR A 451 -16.06 18.86 -31.65
N ARG A 452 -14.86 19.30 -31.26
CA ARG A 452 -13.90 20.00 -32.09
C ARG A 452 -12.88 19.00 -32.63
N SER A 453 -12.24 19.35 -33.73
CA SER A 453 -10.97 18.71 -34.10
C SER A 453 -9.96 18.87 -32.97
N PRO A 454 -9.12 17.85 -32.68
CA PRO A 454 -8.10 17.94 -31.64
C PRO A 454 -7.25 19.20 -31.80
N SER A 455 -7.24 20.04 -30.77
CA SER A 455 -6.50 21.30 -30.72
C SER A 455 -6.20 21.60 -29.26
N THR A 456 -5.00 22.10 -29.00
CA THR A 456 -4.52 22.52 -27.67
C THR A 456 -4.89 23.96 -27.33
N ASP A 457 -5.59 24.65 -28.23
CA ASP A 457 -5.91 26.06 -28.13
C ASP A 457 -7.30 26.31 -27.54
N LEU A 458 -7.41 27.42 -26.82
CA LEU A 458 -8.69 27.97 -26.38
C LEU A 458 -9.62 28.12 -27.59
N PRO A 459 -10.92 27.77 -27.49
CA PRO A 459 -11.85 28.03 -28.57
C PRO A 459 -11.89 29.53 -28.92
N ASN A 460 -11.89 29.84 -30.22
CA ASN A 460 -11.89 31.23 -30.70
C ASN A 460 -13.07 32.02 -30.11
N GLY A 461 -12.76 33.19 -29.54
CA GLY A 461 -13.77 34.10 -28.96
C GLY A 461 -14.38 33.62 -27.64
N ALA A 462 -13.88 32.54 -27.04
CA ALA A 462 -14.39 32.03 -25.76
C ALA A 462 -13.86 32.85 -24.56
N SER A 463 -14.75 33.11 -23.60
CA SER A 463 -14.34 33.53 -22.25
C SER A 463 -13.91 32.30 -21.44
N THR A 464 -13.12 32.55 -20.39
CA THR A 464 -12.62 31.48 -19.51
C THR A 464 -13.06 31.71 -18.06
N ALA A 465 -13.22 30.62 -17.31
CA ALA A 465 -13.51 30.65 -15.89
C ALA A 465 -12.66 29.62 -15.14
N SER A 466 -12.03 30.05 -14.05
CA SER A 466 -11.32 29.14 -13.13
C SER A 466 -12.32 28.48 -12.18
N VAL A 467 -12.23 27.16 -12.04
CA VAL A 467 -13.07 26.37 -11.13
C VAL A 467 -12.21 25.97 -9.93
N ALA A 468 -12.19 26.84 -8.92
CA ALA A 468 -11.54 26.57 -7.65
C ALA A 468 -12.46 25.73 -6.76
N LEU A 469 -11.94 24.66 -6.18
CA LEU A 469 -12.68 23.68 -5.39
C LEU A 469 -11.87 23.30 -4.16
N LEU A 470 -12.53 23.22 -3.00
CA LEU A 470 -11.93 22.62 -1.80
C LEU A 470 -11.88 21.10 -1.94
N ALA A 471 -11.00 20.46 -1.18
CA ALA A 471 -10.93 19.00 -1.09
C ALA A 471 -12.31 18.41 -0.73
N GLY A 472 -12.72 17.37 -1.46
CA GLY A 472 -14.04 16.74 -1.34
C GLY A 472 -15.14 17.40 -2.17
N GLN A 473 -14.90 18.56 -2.80
CA GLN A 473 -15.82 19.16 -3.76
C GLN A 473 -15.55 18.64 -5.18
N GLY A 474 -16.55 18.77 -6.05
CA GLY A 474 -16.45 18.36 -7.44
C GLY A 474 -17.36 19.17 -8.35
N VAL A 475 -17.10 19.07 -9.64
CA VAL A 475 -17.93 19.66 -10.69
C VAL A 475 -18.31 18.58 -11.70
N LEU A 476 -19.57 18.58 -12.11
CA LEU A 476 -20.02 17.84 -13.29
C LEU A 476 -20.00 18.78 -14.49
N MET A 477 -19.46 18.31 -15.60
CA MET A 477 -19.39 19.06 -16.84
C MET A 477 -19.81 18.20 -18.03
N ASP A 478 -20.43 18.86 -19.01
CA ASP A 478 -20.61 18.27 -20.34
C ASP A 478 -19.24 17.86 -20.85
N ILE A 479 -19.10 16.62 -21.31
CA ILE A 479 -17.84 16.06 -21.81
C ILE A 479 -17.23 16.87 -22.97
N ARG A 480 -18.06 17.62 -23.70
CA ARG A 480 -17.60 18.52 -24.77
C ARG A 480 -17.15 19.87 -24.24
N LEU A 481 -17.25 20.17 -22.95
CA LEU A 481 -16.83 21.46 -22.43
C LEU A 481 -15.30 21.56 -22.56
N PRO A 482 -14.77 22.45 -23.42
CA PRO A 482 -13.35 22.65 -23.53
C PRO A 482 -12.80 23.15 -22.19
N HIS A 483 -11.76 22.48 -21.71
CA HIS A 483 -11.14 22.80 -20.44
C HIS A 483 -9.64 22.50 -20.47
N CYS A 484 -8.92 23.08 -19.52
CA CYS A 484 -7.49 22.92 -19.35
C CYS A 484 -7.13 23.00 -17.85
N SER A 485 -5.85 22.84 -17.51
CA SER A 485 -5.39 23.18 -16.16
C SER A 485 -3.99 23.78 -16.19
N THR A 486 -3.80 24.88 -15.46
CA THR A 486 -2.53 25.61 -15.37
C THR A 486 -1.51 24.90 -14.48
N THR A 487 -0.26 25.35 -14.49
CA THR A 487 0.83 24.79 -13.69
C THR A 487 0.56 24.90 -12.18
N ASN A 488 1.19 24.02 -11.37
CA ASN A 488 1.07 24.12 -9.92
C ASN A 488 2.23 24.96 -9.37
N GLN A 489 1.92 26.19 -8.99
CA GLN A 489 2.85 27.15 -8.40
C GLN A 489 2.75 27.20 -6.87
N SER A 490 1.90 26.36 -6.27
CA SER A 490 1.76 26.26 -4.82
C SER A 490 2.84 25.36 -4.20
N GLY A 491 3.02 25.46 -2.89
CA GLY A 491 3.95 24.60 -2.13
C GLY A 491 3.42 23.20 -1.81
N LEU A 492 2.19 22.86 -2.21
CA LEU A 492 1.54 21.59 -1.90
C LEU A 492 1.23 20.79 -3.19
N VAL A 493 1.21 19.47 -3.08
CA VAL A 493 0.75 18.61 -4.18
C VAL A 493 -0.74 18.85 -4.43
N ARG A 494 -1.11 19.03 -5.71
CA ARG A 494 -2.51 19.09 -6.12
C ARG A 494 -2.92 17.73 -6.67
N VAL A 495 -3.99 17.16 -6.13
CA VAL A 495 -4.56 15.88 -6.56
C VAL A 495 -6.03 16.06 -6.91
N ALA A 496 -6.42 15.55 -8.08
CA ALA A 496 -7.81 15.49 -8.51
C ALA A 496 -8.13 14.16 -9.20
N LEU A 497 -9.39 13.74 -9.17
CA LEU A 497 -9.89 12.56 -9.89
C LEU A 497 -10.80 13.03 -11.03
N SER A 498 -10.44 12.67 -12.27
CA SER A 498 -11.31 12.82 -13.44
C SER A 498 -12.01 11.50 -13.73
N VAL A 499 -13.32 11.54 -14.00
CA VAL A 499 -14.15 10.35 -14.25
C VAL A 499 -15.13 10.64 -15.38
N HIS A 500 -15.22 9.73 -16.35
CA HIS A 500 -16.24 9.76 -17.38
C HIS A 500 -17.32 8.73 -17.05
N PHE A 501 -18.54 9.23 -16.86
CA PHE A 501 -19.72 8.40 -16.69
C PHE A 501 -20.50 8.32 -18.00
N VAL A 502 -21.03 7.14 -18.26
CA VAL A 502 -21.88 6.85 -19.42
C VAL A 502 -23.16 6.18 -18.96
N ALA A 503 -24.23 6.37 -19.74
CA ALA A 503 -25.46 5.58 -19.71
C ALA A 503 -25.46 4.57 -20.87
N PRO A 504 -26.36 3.57 -20.90
CA PRO A 504 -26.41 2.60 -22.00
C PRO A 504 -26.51 3.29 -23.36
N ASP A 505 -25.90 2.72 -24.39
CA ASP A 505 -25.71 3.31 -25.73
C ASP A 505 -24.97 4.67 -25.74
N GLY A 506 -24.35 5.06 -24.63
CA GLY A 506 -23.62 6.32 -24.48
C GLY A 506 -22.25 6.36 -25.18
N ILE A 507 -21.87 5.30 -25.89
CA ILE A 507 -20.55 5.16 -26.53
C ILE A 507 -20.73 4.77 -27.98
N ARG A 508 -20.16 5.56 -28.89
CA ARG A 508 -19.93 5.22 -30.29
C ARG A 508 -18.49 4.75 -30.46
N ILE A 509 -18.31 3.45 -30.71
CA ILE A 509 -17.00 2.84 -30.97
C ILE A 509 -16.55 3.18 -32.40
N ARG A 510 -15.27 3.50 -32.59
CA ARG A 510 -14.64 3.85 -33.88
C ARG A 510 -13.65 2.79 -34.38
N ASP A 511 -13.02 2.04 -33.48
CA ASP A 511 -11.98 1.04 -33.79
C ASP A 511 -12.47 -0.43 -33.70
N GLY A 512 -13.74 -0.64 -33.39
CA GLY A 512 -14.37 -1.97 -33.23
C GLY A 512 -14.11 -2.66 -31.89
N LEU A 513 -13.34 -2.09 -30.97
CA LEU A 513 -13.08 -2.68 -29.65
C LEU A 513 -14.04 -2.12 -28.60
N SER A 514 -14.77 -3.02 -27.92
CA SER A 514 -15.65 -2.61 -26.82
C SER A 514 -14.84 -2.14 -25.60
N PRO A 515 -15.12 -0.95 -25.03
CA PRO A 515 -14.44 -0.49 -23.83
C PRO A 515 -14.84 -1.30 -22.60
N GLY A 516 -13.92 -1.45 -21.66
CA GLY A 516 -14.19 -2.08 -20.37
C GLY A 516 -14.98 -1.15 -19.46
N LEU A 517 -16.30 -1.33 -19.38
CA LEU A 517 -17.18 -0.52 -18.54
C LEU A 517 -17.31 -1.10 -17.14
N VAL A 518 -17.44 -0.22 -16.15
CA VAL A 518 -17.73 -0.60 -14.76
C VAL A 518 -19.09 -0.06 -14.36
N PRO A 519 -20.14 -0.90 -14.30
CA PRO A 519 -21.43 -0.50 -13.77
C PRO A 519 -21.30 -0.01 -12.32
N VAL A 520 -21.89 1.15 -12.05
CA VAL A 520 -21.92 1.79 -10.72
C VAL A 520 -23.34 2.11 -10.26
N SER A 521 -24.31 2.17 -11.17
CA SER A 521 -25.74 2.29 -10.84
C SER A 521 -26.63 1.61 -11.89
N GLY A 522 -27.80 1.14 -11.45
CA GLY A 522 -28.82 0.50 -12.27
C GLY A 522 -28.44 -0.91 -12.75
N THR A 523 -29.42 -1.62 -13.33
CA THR A 523 -29.26 -2.95 -13.93
C THR A 523 -29.43 -2.90 -15.45
N GLY A 524 -28.94 -3.92 -16.17
CA GLY A 524 -29.11 -4.04 -17.63
C GLY A 524 -28.04 -3.27 -18.44
N TRP A 525 -26.78 -3.49 -18.07
CA TRP A 525 -25.58 -2.93 -18.68
C TRP A 525 -24.93 -3.88 -19.69
#